data_AF-A0A1E8FFK0-F1
#
_entry.id   AF-A0A1E8FFK0-F1
#
_cell.length_a   1.000
_cell.length_b   1.000
_cell.length_c   1.000
_cell.angle_alpha   90.00
_cell.angle_beta   90.00
_cell.angle_gamma   90.00
#
_symmetry.space_group_name_H-M   'P 1'
#
loop_
_entity.id
_entity.type
_entity.pdbx_description
1 polymer ?
#
loop_
_entity_poly.entity_id
_entity_poly.type
_entity_poly.pdbx_seq_one_letter_code
_entity_poly.pdbx_strand_id
1 'polypeptide(L)'
;MLIAVYKTAKKEGMFLYVPKKDDFSAVPEALMSRFGRPQLVMMLPVQKREVLGAVDKQKLIEAMDDPGFYLQMPPKEENWLEVHRAELGLAPISPKS
;
A
#
# COMPACT_ATOMS: atom_id res chain seq x y z
N MET A 1 8.91 -10.99 -14.67
CA MET A 1 9.44 -10.19 -13.55
C MET A 1 8.96 -10.78 -12.23
N LEU A 2 9.88 -10.92 -11.28
CA LEU A 2 9.62 -11.36 -9.91
C LEU A 2 9.71 -10.14 -8.99
N ILE A 3 8.67 -9.87 -8.21
CA ILE A 3 8.61 -8.72 -7.30
C ILE A 3 8.72 -9.22 -5.86
N ALA A 4 9.52 -8.57 -5.04
CA ALA A 4 9.55 -8.81 -3.61
C ALA A 4 8.53 -7.91 -2.91
N VAL A 5 7.66 -8.52 -2.08
CA VAL A 5 6.61 -7.82 -1.33
C VAL A 5 6.99 -7.75 0.14
N TYR A 6 7.06 -6.55 0.67
CA TYR A 6 7.36 -6.27 2.06
C TYR A 6 6.15 -5.67 2.77
N LYS A 7 5.98 -6.01 4.04
CA LYS A 7 5.03 -5.35 4.94
C LYS A 7 5.77 -4.55 6.01
N THR A 8 5.09 -3.60 6.61
CA THR A 8 5.56 -2.93 7.82
C THR A 8 4.85 -3.48 9.05
N ALA A 9 5.56 -3.54 10.17
CA ALA A 9 4.97 -3.83 11.48
C ALA A 9 4.30 -2.58 12.11
N LYS A 10 4.54 -1.38 11.56
CA LYS A 10 4.01 -0.12 12.10
C LYS A 10 2.55 0.12 11.71
N LYS A 11 2.12 -0.37 10.55
CA LYS A 11 0.78 -0.12 10.01
C LYS A 11 0.29 -1.31 9.20
N GLU A 12 -0.77 -1.95 9.68
CA GLU A 12 -1.40 -3.04 8.96
C GLU A 12 -2.00 -2.56 7.63
N GLY A 13 -1.97 -3.44 6.63
CA GLY A 13 -2.44 -3.15 5.27
C GLY A 13 -1.54 -2.23 4.44
N MET A 14 -0.36 -1.83 4.95
CA MET A 14 0.65 -1.11 4.18
C MET A 14 1.71 -2.09 3.62
N PHE A 15 1.85 -2.10 2.29
CA PHE A 15 2.78 -2.99 1.58
C PHE A 15 3.68 -2.21 0.62
N LEU A 16 4.92 -2.66 0.51
CA LEU A 16 5.93 -2.11 -0.39
C LEU A 16 6.38 -3.21 -1.36
N TYR A 17 6.37 -2.88 -2.64
CA TYR A 17 6.72 -3.77 -3.73
C TYR A 17 7.98 -3.24 -4.39
N VAL A 18 8.98 -4.11 -4.53
CA VAL A 18 10.27 -3.76 -5.15
C VAL A 18 10.68 -4.83 -6.17
N PRO A 19 11.34 -4.45 -7.28
CA PRO A 19 11.71 -5.38 -8.35
C PRO A 19 12.83 -6.35 -7.93
N LYS A 20 13.59 -5.99 -6.89
CA LYS A 20 14.70 -6.78 -6.37
C LYS A 20 14.61 -6.91 -4.85
N LYS A 21 14.83 -8.14 -4.36
CA LYS A 21 14.83 -8.44 -2.94
C LYS A 21 15.93 -7.62 -2.24
N ASP A 22 15.56 -6.99 -1.13
CA ASP A 22 16.39 -6.20 -0.22
C ASP A 22 17.01 -4.94 -0.87
N ASP A 23 16.46 -4.52 -2.02
CA ASP A 23 16.86 -3.30 -2.71
C ASP A 23 15.76 -2.23 -2.54
N PHE A 24 16.07 -1.22 -1.74
CA PHE A 24 15.18 -0.08 -1.45
C PHE A 24 15.78 1.24 -1.94
N SER A 25 16.77 1.18 -2.85
CA SER A 25 17.48 2.36 -3.36
C SER A 25 16.56 3.37 -4.05
N ALA A 26 15.52 2.88 -4.73
CA ALA A 26 14.49 3.68 -5.37
C ALA A 26 13.49 4.32 -4.39
N VAL A 27 13.45 3.86 -3.12
CA VAL A 27 12.43 4.27 -2.16
C VAL A 27 12.90 5.52 -1.40
N PRO A 28 12.13 6.62 -1.43
CA PRO A 28 12.51 7.84 -0.71
C PRO A 28 12.72 7.60 0.78
N GLU A 29 13.75 8.23 1.36
CA GLU A 29 14.10 8.07 2.78
C GLU A 29 12.92 8.42 3.71
N ALA A 30 12.15 9.45 3.38
CA ALA A 30 10.97 9.85 4.15
C ALA A 30 9.91 8.73 4.18
N LEU A 31 9.76 7.99 3.07
CA LEU A 31 8.84 6.86 3.00
C LEU A 31 9.40 5.67 3.77
N MET A 32 10.69 5.34 3.62
CA MET A 32 11.33 4.27 4.38
C MET A 32 11.30 4.53 5.90
N SER A 33 11.47 5.77 6.34
CA SER A 33 11.36 6.15 7.75
C SER A 33 9.95 5.86 8.31
N ARG A 34 8.91 6.22 7.55
CA ARG A 34 7.51 5.89 7.86
C ARG A 34 7.25 4.39 7.82
N PHE A 35 7.79 3.69 6.83
CA PHE A 35 7.66 2.25 6.66
C PHE A 35 8.40 1.47 7.75
N GLY A 36 9.48 2.00 8.31
CA GLY A 36 10.25 1.35 9.36
C GLY A 36 11.00 0.12 8.85
N ARG A 37 10.93 -1.01 9.58
CA ARG A 37 11.63 -2.24 9.21
C ARG A 37 10.78 -3.05 8.23
N PRO A 38 11.18 -3.17 6.95
CA PRO A 38 10.44 -3.96 5.98
C PRO A 38 10.60 -5.45 6.30
N GLN A 39 9.47 -6.18 6.32
CA GLN A 39 9.45 -7.63 6.51
C GLN A 39 9.00 -8.30 5.21
N LEU A 40 9.86 -9.15 4.65
CA LEU A 40 9.52 -9.88 3.43
C LEU A 40 8.32 -10.78 3.70
N VAL A 41 7.26 -10.60 2.92
CA VAL A 41 6.03 -11.40 2.99
C VAL A 41 6.12 -12.54 1.99
N MET A 42 6.40 -12.20 0.73
CA MET A 42 6.46 -13.17 -0.37
C MET A 42 7.20 -12.62 -1.58
N MET A 43 7.62 -13.53 -2.46
CA MET A 43 8.07 -13.21 -3.82
C MET A 43 6.92 -13.48 -4.80
N LEU A 44 6.61 -12.51 -5.63
CA LEU A 44 5.43 -12.47 -6.47
C LEU A 44 5.82 -12.48 -7.96
N PRO A 45 5.54 -13.57 -8.71
CA PRO A 45 5.71 -13.58 -10.16
C PRO A 45 4.52 -12.86 -10.82
N VAL A 46 4.63 -11.56 -11.06
CA VAL A 46 3.54 -10.71 -11.58
C VAL A 46 2.99 -11.19 -12.92
N GLN A 47 3.83 -11.76 -13.78
CA GLN A 47 3.42 -12.27 -15.08
C GLN A 47 2.41 -13.42 -14.97
N LYS A 48 2.49 -14.23 -13.91
CA LYS A 48 1.63 -15.40 -13.70
C LYS A 48 0.37 -15.10 -12.88
N ARG A 49 0.22 -13.89 -12.36
CA ARG A 49 -0.97 -13.50 -11.59
C ARG A 49 -1.83 -12.55 -12.40
N GLU A 50 -3.10 -12.91 -12.55
CA GLU A 50 -4.12 -12.04 -13.15
C GLU A 50 -4.72 -11.09 -12.12
N VAL A 51 -4.84 -11.52 -10.85
CA VAL A 51 -5.41 -10.73 -9.75
C VAL A 51 -4.37 -10.54 -8.64
N LEU A 52 -4.11 -9.28 -8.27
CA LEU A 52 -3.16 -8.89 -7.20
C LEU A 52 -3.89 -8.34 -5.97
N GLY A 53 -5.13 -8.79 -5.74
CA GLY A 53 -5.97 -8.31 -4.66
C GLY A 53 -6.35 -6.84 -4.88
N ALA A 54 -5.97 -5.98 -3.94
CA ALA A 54 -6.26 -4.55 -3.98
C ALA A 54 -5.26 -3.72 -4.83
N VAL A 55 -4.27 -4.37 -5.46
CA VAL A 55 -3.25 -3.70 -6.26
C VAL A 55 -3.56 -3.83 -7.74
N ASP A 56 -3.51 -2.69 -8.45
CA ASP A 56 -3.62 -2.64 -9.90
C ASP A 56 -2.32 -3.16 -10.53
N LYS A 57 -2.43 -4.22 -11.33
CA LYS A 57 -1.27 -4.87 -11.98
C LYS A 57 -0.56 -3.93 -12.95
N GLN A 58 -1.29 -3.11 -13.69
CA GLN A 58 -0.71 -2.22 -14.67
C GLN A 58 0.11 -1.13 -13.98
N LYS A 59 -0.47 -0.50 -12.95
CA LYS A 59 0.25 0.48 -12.11
C LYS A 59 1.46 -0.12 -11.41
N LEU A 60 1.35 -1.38 -10.98
CA LEU A 60 2.47 -2.08 -10.34
C LEU A 60 3.63 -2.28 -11.32
N ILE A 61 3.35 -2.67 -12.56
CA ILE A 61 4.36 -2.87 -13.61
C ILE A 61 5.01 -1.53 -13.96
N GLU A 62 4.21 -0.50 -14.24
CA GLU A 62 4.71 0.85 -14.55
C GLU A 62 5.62 1.38 -13.43
N ALA A 63 5.20 1.20 -12.18
CA ALA A 63 5.98 1.64 -11.02
C ALA A 63 7.29 0.85 -10.80
N MET A 64 7.44 -0.35 -11.37
CA MET A 64 8.73 -1.06 -11.35
C MET A 64 9.73 -0.47 -12.34
N ASP A 65 9.26 0.14 -13.43
CA ASP A 65 10.13 0.83 -14.40
C ASP A 65 10.47 2.25 -13.92
N ASP A 66 9.47 3.00 -13.45
CA ASP A 66 9.65 4.34 -12.87
C ASP A 66 8.54 4.59 -11.82
N PRO A 67 8.86 4.79 -10.52
CA PRO A 67 10.18 5.10 -9.94
C PRO A 67 11.05 3.91 -9.51
N GLY A 68 10.62 2.67 -9.75
CA GLY A 68 11.34 1.46 -9.28
C GLY A 68 10.83 0.88 -7.96
N PHE A 69 9.67 1.35 -7.47
CA PHE A 69 8.96 0.78 -6.33
C PHE A 69 7.46 1.11 -6.41
N TYR A 70 6.63 0.31 -5.75
CA TYR A 70 5.19 0.59 -5.60
C TYR A 70 4.77 0.48 -4.13
N LEU A 71 3.99 1.46 -3.66
CA LEU A 71 3.48 1.51 -2.29
C LEU A 71 1.97 1.33 -2.30
N GLN A 72 1.50 0.28 -1.64
CA GLN A 72 0.09 0.11 -1.31
C GLN A 72 -0.18 0.70 0.07
N MET A 73 -1.10 1.65 0.13
CA MET A 73 -1.64 2.16 1.40
C MET A 73 -2.86 1.33 1.82
N PRO A 74 -3.08 1.15 3.13
CA PRO A 74 -4.30 0.53 3.61
C PRO A 74 -5.50 1.39 3.19
N PRO A 75 -6.63 0.77 2.79
CA PRO A 75 -7.86 1.51 2.57
C PRO A 75 -8.21 2.30 3.84
N LYS A 76 -8.78 3.49 3.68
CA LYS A 76 -9.35 4.20 4.84
C LYS A 76 -10.42 3.30 5.42
N GLU A 77 -10.35 3.02 6.72
CA GLU A 77 -11.45 2.38 7.42
C GLU A 77 -12.71 3.21 7.19
N GLU A 78 -13.78 2.58 6.72
CA GLU A 78 -15.07 3.26 6.61
C GLU A 78 -15.48 3.70 8.01
N ASN A 79 -15.71 5.00 8.16
CA ASN A 79 -16.24 5.55 9.39
C ASN A 79 -17.73 5.20 9.46
N TRP A 80 -18.03 4.00 9.98
CA TRP A 80 -19.41 3.50 10.14
C TRP A 80 -20.32 4.48 10.89
N LEU A 81 -19.73 5.31 11.76
CA LEU A 81 -20.42 6.35 12.50
C LEU A 81 -20.86 7.51 11.59
N GLU A 82 -20.06 7.89 10.60
CA GLU A 82 -20.46 8.86 9.56
C GLU A 82 -21.51 8.28 8.61
N VAL A 83 -21.35 7.03 8.19
CA VAL A 83 -22.32 6.34 7.31
C VAL A 83 -23.69 6.29 7.99
N HIS A 84 -23.75 5.82 9.25
CA HIS A 84 -25.00 5.77 10.00
C HIS A 84 -25.62 7.15 10.27
N ARG A 85 -24.79 8.18 10.49
CA ARG A 85 -25.27 9.56 10.66
C ARG A 85 -25.87 10.14 9.38
N ALA A 86 -25.26 9.85 8.24
CA ALA A 86 -25.79 10.26 6.94
C ALA A 86 -27.14 9.59 6.67
N GLU A 87 -27.30 8.31 7.02
CA GLU A 87 -28.60 7.61 6.95
C GLU A 87 -29.67 8.26 7.86
N LEU A 88 -29.25 8.76 9.03
CA LEU A 88 -30.13 9.48 9.96
C LEU A 88 -30.34 10.97 9.59
N GLY A 89 -29.77 11.46 8.48
CA GLY A 89 -29.86 12.87 8.06
C GLY A 89 -29.11 13.86 8.95
N LEU A 90 -28.16 13.39 9.75
CA LEU A 90 -27.37 14.21 10.68
C LEU A 90 -26.14 14.80 9.99
N ALA A 91 -25.78 16.04 10.35
CA ALA A 91 -24.60 16.72 9.81
C ALA A 91 -23.27 15.96 10.12
N PRO A 92 -22.26 16.04 9.22
CA PRO A 92 -20.96 15.41 9.42
C PRO A 92 -20.28 15.98 10.67
N ILE A 93 -19.53 15.13 11.37
CA ILE A 93 -18.78 15.54 12.55
C ILE A 93 -17.50 16.19 12.01
N SER A 94 -17.48 17.52 11.88
CA SER A 94 -16.24 18.21 11.53
C SER A 94 -15.14 17.81 12.54
N PRO A 95 -13.93 17.43 12.07
CA PRO A 95 -12.83 17.24 13.00
C PRO A 95 -12.51 18.59 13.63
N LYS A 96 -12.70 18.71 14.95
CA LYS A 96 -12.14 19.82 15.72
C LYS A 96 -10.62 19.78 15.48
N SER A 97 -10.09 20.86 14.88
CA SER A 97 -8.66 21.15 14.84
C SER A 97 -8.09 21.28 16.25
#